data_AF-G5ILT1-F1
#
_entry.id   AF-G5ILT1-F1
#
_cell.length_a   1.000
_cell.length_b   1.000
_cell.length_c   1.000
_cell.angle_alpha   90.00
_cell.angle_beta   90.00
_cell.angle_gamma   90.00
#
_symmetry.space_group_name_H-M   'P 1'
#
loop_
_entity.id
_entity.type
_entity.pdbx_description
1 polymer ?
#
loop_
_entity_poly.entity_id
_entity_poly.type
_entity_poly.pdbx_seq_one_letter_code
_entity_poly.pdbx_strand_id
1 'polypeptide(L)'
;MGIVFDIQKFSVHDGPGIRTTVFLKGCNIRCLWCHNPESFTVSPQLSYNRAQCVSCGACVSACPTGAHRMTAEGHKVDFSKCKACGACITECPEQCLKIFGREMSAEEVVVEVLKDRVYYESSGGGVTISGGEPTVQFDFLMELLRLCKSSGLHTCIETNGIVAGDKFRELAEAVDLFLLDYKATGAKKHEELTGHTNEKVQENLSYLASVDKPVILRCPVIPGLNDTEEHFSTIRQWKQLYPNIRQVEIMAYHSLGKTKWDSLGKDYSLKELEDVDASLKKQWEEKIL
;
A
#
# COMPACT_ATOMS: atom_id res chain seq x y z
N MET A 1 16.54 -9.30 6.17
CA MET A 1 16.29 -7.86 5.96
C MET A 1 15.09 -7.69 5.04
N GLY A 2 14.35 -6.60 5.19
CA GLY A 2 13.28 -6.18 4.29
C GLY A 2 13.38 -4.69 4.01
N ILE A 3 12.68 -4.23 2.98
CA ILE A 3 12.66 -2.82 2.58
C ILE A 3 11.32 -2.20 2.99
N VAL A 4 11.36 -1.32 3.98
CA VAL A 4 10.22 -0.59 4.54
C VAL A 4 10.25 0.83 4.02
N PHE A 5 9.18 1.33 3.39
CA PHE A 5 9.15 2.71 2.90
C PHE A 5 8.49 3.70 3.86
N ASP A 6 7.67 3.21 4.80
CA ASP A 6 7.09 4.03 5.86
C ASP A 6 6.68 3.19 7.07
N ILE A 7 6.63 3.83 8.24
CA ILE A 7 6.03 3.28 9.47
C ILE A 7 5.13 4.39 10.01
N GLN A 8 3.83 4.27 9.72
CA GLN A 8 2.84 5.25 10.13
C GLN A 8 2.26 4.88 11.48
N LYS A 9 2.42 5.79 12.43
CA LYS A 9 1.88 5.67 13.78
C LYS A 9 0.44 6.19 13.82
N PHE A 10 -0.33 5.71 14.79
CA PHE A 10 -1.67 6.21 15.08
C PHE A 10 -2.66 6.10 13.89
N SER A 11 -2.56 5.04 13.10
CA SER A 11 -3.51 4.73 12.03
C SER A 11 -4.84 4.25 12.60
N VAL A 12 -5.93 4.89 12.18
CA VAL A 12 -7.31 4.55 12.56
C VAL A 12 -8.14 3.99 11.40
N HIS A 13 -7.56 3.99 10.19
CA HIS A 13 -8.20 3.49 8.97
C HIS A 13 -7.55 2.19 8.46
N ASP A 14 -6.49 1.70 9.10
CA ASP A 14 -5.75 0.52 8.64
C ASP A 14 -6.13 -0.73 9.45
N GLY A 15 -7.41 -0.81 9.82
CA GLY A 15 -8.00 -1.87 10.64
C GLY A 15 -8.54 -1.35 11.99
N PRO A 16 -9.16 -2.22 12.80
CA PRO A 16 -9.80 -1.84 14.06
C PRO A 16 -8.80 -1.36 15.12
N GLY A 17 -9.25 -0.42 15.94
CA GLY A 17 -8.46 0.23 16.99
C GLY A 17 -7.39 1.17 16.43
N ILE A 18 -6.54 1.69 17.31
CA ILE A 18 -5.35 2.45 16.94
C ILE A 18 -4.26 1.46 16.53
N ARG A 19 -3.66 1.65 15.36
CA ARG A 19 -2.65 0.75 14.83
C ARG A 19 -1.39 1.50 14.42
N THR A 20 -0.28 0.78 14.38
CA THR A 20 0.91 1.22 13.62
C THR A 20 0.97 0.42 12.34
N THR A 21 1.02 1.11 11.21
CA THR A 21 1.06 0.51 9.89
C THR A 21 2.49 0.53 9.35
N VAL A 22 3.02 -0.65 9.06
CA VAL A 22 4.34 -0.85 8.45
C VAL A 22 4.15 -1.04 6.95
N PHE A 23 4.69 -0.13 6.15
CA PHE A 23 4.53 -0.15 4.70
C PHE A 23 5.76 -0.75 4.01
N LEU A 24 5.60 -1.95 3.44
CA LEU A 24 6.65 -2.67 2.73
C LEU A 24 6.72 -2.27 1.25
N LYS A 25 7.94 -2.20 0.71
CA LYS A 25 8.17 -2.05 -0.73
C LYS A 25 7.89 -3.36 -1.48
N GLY A 26 7.69 -3.24 -2.80
CA GLY A 26 7.30 -4.35 -3.66
C GLY A 26 5.79 -4.45 -3.78
N CYS A 27 5.29 -4.56 -5.02
CA CYS A 27 3.91 -4.86 -5.33
C CYS A 27 3.87 -5.69 -6.61
N ASN A 28 3.07 -6.74 -6.64
CA ASN A 28 2.89 -7.59 -7.81
C ASN A 28 1.86 -7.03 -8.81
N ILE A 29 1.07 -6.02 -8.46
CA ILE A 29 0.08 -5.40 -9.37
C ILE A 29 0.36 -3.92 -9.65
N ARG A 30 -0.32 -3.34 -10.63
CA ARG A 30 -0.16 -1.95 -11.11
C ARG A 30 -1.52 -1.26 -11.23
N CYS A 31 -2.23 -1.10 -10.12
CA CYS A 31 -3.51 -0.40 -10.08
C CYS A 31 -3.39 1.00 -10.70
N LEU A 32 -4.31 1.35 -11.59
CA LEU A 32 -4.34 2.68 -12.22
C LEU A 32 -4.47 3.84 -11.22
N TRP A 33 -5.03 3.57 -10.03
CA TRP A 33 -5.23 4.53 -8.94
C TRP A 33 -4.24 4.36 -7.78
N CYS A 34 -3.10 3.70 -7.97
CA CYS A 34 -2.19 3.39 -6.86
C CYS A 34 -1.76 4.67 -6.10
N HIS A 35 -1.97 4.71 -4.79
CA HIS A 35 -1.53 5.81 -3.93
C HIS A 35 -0.07 5.68 -3.48
N ASN A 36 0.56 4.52 -3.68
CA ASN A 36 1.93 4.23 -3.26
C ASN A 36 2.77 3.70 -4.44
N PRO A 37 2.94 4.46 -5.54
CA PRO A 37 3.74 4.02 -6.69
C PRO A 37 5.22 3.73 -6.35
N GLU A 38 5.73 4.28 -5.25
CA GLU A 38 7.04 3.98 -4.67
C GLU A 38 7.16 2.51 -4.22
N SER A 39 6.04 1.80 -4.07
CA SER A 39 6.02 0.39 -3.69
C SER A 39 6.10 -0.55 -4.91
N PHE A 40 6.03 -0.08 -6.16
CA PHE A 40 6.04 -0.96 -7.34
C PHE A 40 7.31 -1.81 -7.48
N THR A 41 8.41 -1.36 -6.90
CA THR A 41 9.67 -2.12 -6.87
C THR A 41 10.10 -2.30 -5.42
N VAL A 42 10.82 -3.39 -5.14
CA VAL A 42 11.38 -3.66 -3.80
C VAL A 42 12.52 -2.68 -3.48
N SER A 43 13.34 -2.36 -4.48
CA SER A 43 14.54 -1.53 -4.31
C SER A 43 14.23 -0.11 -3.85
N PRO A 44 15.08 0.50 -2.99
CA PRO A 44 14.97 1.91 -2.64
C PRO A 44 14.97 2.82 -3.87
N GLN A 45 14.20 3.90 -3.82
CA GLN A 45 14.05 4.84 -4.95
C GLN A 45 14.14 6.28 -4.47
N LEU A 46 14.83 7.13 -5.23
CA LEU A 46 14.80 8.57 -5.02
C LEU A 46 13.46 9.14 -5.47
N SER A 47 12.91 10.02 -4.65
CA SER A 47 11.80 10.92 -4.94
C SER A 47 12.32 12.36 -4.94
N TYR A 48 11.72 13.17 -5.80
CA TYR A 48 12.06 14.56 -6.02
C TYR A 48 10.79 15.41 -6.11
N ASN A 49 10.55 16.26 -5.11
CA ASN A 49 9.46 17.22 -5.12
C ASN A 49 9.89 18.51 -5.83
N ARG A 50 9.54 18.63 -7.11
CA ARG A 50 9.88 19.81 -7.93
C ARG A 50 9.30 21.11 -7.37
N ALA A 51 8.12 21.07 -6.74
CA ALA A 51 7.45 22.26 -6.22
C ALA A 51 8.22 22.93 -5.07
N GLN A 52 9.07 22.19 -4.36
CA GLN A 52 9.91 22.70 -3.26
C GLN A 52 11.33 23.07 -3.73
N CYS A 53 11.69 22.82 -4.98
CA CYS A 53 13.06 22.97 -5.44
C CYS A 53 13.39 24.40 -5.88
N VAL A 54 14.39 25.01 -5.25
CA VAL A 54 14.92 26.33 -5.63
C VAL A 54 16.00 26.28 -6.73
N SER A 55 16.25 25.10 -7.32
CA SER A 55 17.24 24.90 -8.39
C SER A 55 18.67 25.38 -8.07
N CYS A 56 19.11 25.23 -6.81
CA CYS A 56 20.43 25.70 -6.37
C CYS A 56 21.64 24.93 -6.95
N GLY A 57 21.43 23.75 -7.53
CA GLY A 57 22.49 22.96 -8.15
C GLY A 57 23.29 22.05 -7.22
N ALA A 58 23.14 22.14 -5.89
CA ALA A 58 23.94 21.36 -4.93
C ALA A 58 23.90 19.84 -5.17
N CYS A 59 22.73 19.31 -5.50
CA CYS A 59 22.54 17.89 -5.83
C CYS A 59 23.31 17.43 -7.08
N VAL A 60 23.65 18.32 -8.02
CA VAL A 60 24.43 17.99 -9.22
C VAL A 60 25.85 17.67 -8.83
N SER A 61 26.46 18.53 -8.01
CA SER A 61 27.82 18.35 -7.50
C SER A 61 27.94 17.12 -6.59
N ALA A 62 26.89 16.84 -5.80
CA ALA A 62 26.86 15.73 -4.87
C ALA A 62 26.66 14.35 -5.51
N CYS A 63 26.09 14.29 -6.73
CA CYS A 63 25.62 13.03 -7.30
C CYS A 63 26.73 12.24 -8.00
N PRO A 64 27.12 11.06 -7.48
CA PRO A 64 28.22 10.28 -8.07
C PRO A 64 27.87 9.65 -9.42
N THR A 65 26.59 9.58 -9.79
CA THR A 65 26.13 8.97 -11.05
C THR A 65 25.68 9.98 -12.09
N GLY A 66 25.74 11.28 -11.79
CA GLY A 66 25.28 12.33 -12.70
C GLY A 66 23.78 12.25 -13.01
N ALA A 67 22.96 11.82 -12.04
CA ALA A 67 21.50 11.72 -12.20
C ALA A 67 20.81 13.09 -12.20
N HIS A 68 21.39 14.12 -11.59
CA HIS A 68 20.80 15.46 -11.51
C HIS A 68 21.39 16.37 -12.60
N ARG A 69 20.56 17.20 -13.23
CA ARG A 69 20.97 18.21 -14.21
C ARG A 69 20.22 19.53 -13.99
N MET A 70 20.92 20.65 -14.13
CA MET A 70 20.27 21.95 -14.26
C MET A 70 20.02 22.24 -15.74
N THR A 71 18.78 22.60 -16.07
CA THR A 71 18.38 23.02 -17.43
C THR A 71 17.72 24.39 -17.38
N ALA A 72 17.43 24.97 -18.56
CA ALA A 72 16.67 26.22 -18.65
C ALA A 72 15.26 26.13 -18.03
N GLU A 73 14.70 24.91 -17.92
CA GLU A 73 13.40 24.64 -17.29
C GLU A 73 13.50 24.33 -15.78
N GLY A 74 14.70 24.47 -15.21
CA GLY A 74 15.03 24.18 -13.82
C GLY A 74 15.70 22.82 -13.61
N HIS A 75 15.71 22.37 -12.36
CA HIS A 75 16.31 21.09 -11.98
C HIS A 75 15.53 19.89 -12.52
N LYS A 76 16.23 18.99 -13.23
CA LYS A 76 15.74 17.70 -13.73
C LYS A 76 16.51 16.53 -13.10
N VAL A 77 15.83 15.42 -12.89
CA VAL A 77 16.41 14.17 -12.39
C VAL A 77 16.20 13.07 -13.44
N ASP A 78 17.29 12.41 -13.82
CA ASP A 78 17.28 11.18 -14.60
C ASP A 78 17.26 9.99 -13.65
N PHE A 79 16.05 9.55 -13.27
CA PHE A 79 15.85 8.46 -12.31
C PHE A 79 16.48 7.14 -12.76
N SER A 80 16.70 6.93 -14.07
CA SER A 80 17.35 5.72 -14.59
C SER A 80 18.83 5.60 -14.19
N LYS A 81 19.48 6.72 -13.87
CA LYS A 81 20.89 6.78 -13.43
C LYS A 81 21.03 6.78 -11.91
N CYS A 82 19.93 6.96 -11.18
CA CYS A 82 19.97 7.08 -9.73
C CYS A 82 20.16 5.71 -9.08
N LYS A 83 21.18 5.59 -8.21
CA LYS A 83 21.41 4.38 -7.39
C LYS A 83 20.78 4.48 -5.99
N ALA A 84 19.93 5.48 -5.75
CA ALA A 84 19.31 5.75 -4.44
C ALA A 84 20.32 5.86 -3.27
N CYS A 85 21.55 6.34 -3.53
CA CYS A 85 22.62 6.39 -2.52
C CYS A 85 22.45 7.51 -1.47
N GLY A 86 21.51 8.44 -1.65
CA GLY A 86 21.21 9.50 -0.69
C GLY A 86 22.19 10.68 -0.66
N ALA A 87 23.30 10.66 -1.41
CA ALA A 87 24.31 11.74 -1.40
C ALA A 87 23.72 13.12 -1.76
N CYS A 88 22.70 13.18 -2.62
CA CYS A 88 22.04 14.43 -2.98
C CYS A 88 21.07 14.96 -1.91
N ILE A 89 20.64 14.12 -0.97
CA ILE A 89 19.68 14.49 0.09
C ILE A 89 20.38 15.32 1.16
N THR A 90 21.60 14.94 1.56
CA THR A 90 22.37 15.67 2.58
C THR A 90 22.68 17.10 2.14
N GLU A 91 22.86 17.31 0.84
CA GLU A 91 23.17 18.60 0.24
C GLU A 91 21.94 19.42 -0.18
N CYS A 92 20.72 18.91 0.07
CA CYS A 92 19.50 19.58 -0.35
C CYS A 92 18.97 20.52 0.75
N PRO A 93 19.13 21.86 0.61
CA PRO A 93 18.71 22.80 1.65
C PRO A 93 17.19 22.80 1.87
N GLU A 94 16.41 22.61 0.81
CA GLU A 94 14.94 22.61 0.85
C GLU A 94 14.34 21.23 1.18
N GLN A 95 15.17 20.21 1.39
CA GLN A 95 14.74 18.83 1.67
C GLN A 95 13.73 18.27 0.65
N CYS A 96 13.84 18.71 -0.61
CA CYS A 96 12.94 18.29 -1.69
C CYS A 96 13.27 16.90 -2.27
N LEU A 97 14.32 16.24 -1.76
CA LEU A 97 14.77 14.91 -2.16
C LEU A 97 14.61 13.92 -1.01
N LYS A 98 14.06 12.74 -1.28
CA LYS A 98 13.83 11.68 -0.29
C LYS A 98 14.12 10.31 -0.89
N ILE A 99 14.70 9.37 -0.12
CA ILE A 99 14.68 7.95 -0.51
C ILE A 99 13.43 7.30 0.07
N PHE A 100 12.63 6.68 -0.80
CA PHE A 100 11.60 5.72 -0.40
C PHE A 100 12.18 4.33 -0.32
N GLY A 101 12.11 3.74 0.87
CA GLY A 101 12.64 2.42 1.18
C GLY A 101 13.90 2.51 2.01
N ARG A 102 13.84 1.92 3.21
CA ARG A 102 14.94 1.72 4.12
C ARG A 102 15.05 0.22 4.36
N GLU A 103 16.27 -0.29 4.28
CA GLU A 103 16.56 -1.65 4.69
C GLU A 103 16.48 -1.75 6.22
N MET A 104 15.64 -2.67 6.71
CA MET A 104 15.39 -2.91 8.12
C MET A 104 15.34 -4.41 8.39
N SER A 105 15.84 -4.81 9.56
CA SER A 105 15.58 -6.12 10.14
C SER A 105 14.16 -6.17 10.72
N ALA A 106 13.62 -7.37 10.92
CA ALA A 106 12.30 -7.51 11.49
C ALA A 106 12.28 -7.02 12.95
N GLU A 107 13.38 -7.22 13.66
CA GLU A 107 13.64 -6.73 15.01
C GLU A 107 13.60 -5.21 15.10
N GLU A 108 14.27 -4.50 14.17
CA GLU A 108 14.22 -3.03 14.12
C GLU A 108 12.79 -2.52 13.91
N VAL A 109 12.01 -3.18 13.05
CA VAL A 109 10.59 -2.83 12.85
C VAL A 109 9.79 -3.08 14.13
N VAL A 110 9.98 -4.24 14.79
CA VAL A 110 9.28 -4.56 16.03
C VAL A 110 9.60 -3.56 17.14
N VAL A 111 10.84 -3.10 17.25
CA VAL A 111 11.23 -2.03 18.19
C VAL A 111 10.43 -0.76 17.92
N GLU A 112 10.25 -0.36 16.66
CA GLU A 112 9.48 0.84 16.31
C GLU A 112 8.00 0.71 16.63
N VAL A 113 7.36 -0.41 16.27
CA VAL A 113 5.91 -0.60 16.50
C VAL A 113 5.57 -0.79 17.98
N LEU A 114 6.50 -1.31 18.80
CA LEU A 114 6.29 -1.48 20.24
C LEU A 114 6.24 -0.15 21.01
N LYS A 115 6.77 0.94 20.44
CA LYS A 115 6.68 2.28 21.06
C LYS A 115 5.24 2.74 21.27
N ASP A 116 4.31 2.20 20.50
CA ASP A 116 2.89 2.61 20.50
C ASP A 116 1.98 1.58 21.22
N ARG A 117 2.58 0.62 21.95
CA ARG A 117 1.87 -0.47 22.65
C ARG A 117 0.71 -0.01 23.54
N VAL A 118 0.90 1.08 24.28
CA VAL A 118 -0.12 1.65 25.17
C VAL A 118 -1.40 2.00 24.42
N TYR A 119 -1.28 2.50 23.18
CA TYR A 119 -2.45 2.80 22.36
C TYR A 119 -3.20 1.53 21.96
N TYR A 120 -2.47 0.47 21.59
CA TYR A 120 -3.07 -0.81 21.19
C TYR A 120 -3.87 -1.42 22.34
N GLU A 121 -3.29 -1.43 23.55
CA GLU A 121 -3.91 -1.98 24.76
C GLU A 121 -5.21 -1.24 25.11
N SER A 122 -5.25 0.09 24.91
CA SER A 122 -6.43 0.90 25.17
C SER A 122 -7.55 0.76 24.14
N SER A 123 -7.20 0.49 22.87
CA SER A 123 -8.16 0.52 21.76
C SER A 123 -8.52 -0.86 21.20
N GLY A 124 -7.88 -1.93 21.67
CA GLY A 124 -7.93 -3.25 21.02
C GLY A 124 -7.22 -3.28 19.65
N GLY A 125 -6.20 -2.42 19.50
CA GLY A 125 -5.48 -2.19 18.25
C GLY A 125 -4.31 -3.15 18.01
N GLY A 126 -3.29 -2.70 17.29
CA GLY A 126 -2.08 -3.50 17.07
C GLY A 126 -1.25 -3.05 15.88
N VAL A 127 -0.68 -3.99 15.13
CA VAL A 127 0.16 -3.70 13.97
C VAL A 127 -0.58 -4.08 12.68
N THR A 128 -0.47 -3.24 11.65
CA THR A 128 -0.89 -3.57 10.30
C THR A 128 0.32 -3.62 9.39
N ILE A 129 0.48 -4.70 8.61
CA ILE A 129 1.49 -4.76 7.56
C ILE A 129 0.81 -4.47 6.22
N SER A 130 1.23 -3.40 5.56
CA SER A 130 0.70 -2.88 4.30
C SER A 130 1.86 -2.49 3.37
N GLY A 131 1.64 -1.56 2.44
CA GLY A 131 2.66 -1.06 1.53
C GLY A 131 2.23 -1.13 0.08
N GLY A 132 2.99 -1.90 -0.69
CA GLY A 132 2.53 -2.42 -1.97
C GLY A 132 1.77 -3.72 -1.77
N GLU A 133 2.46 -4.85 -1.90
CA GLU A 133 1.96 -6.17 -1.53
C GLU A 133 2.95 -6.81 -0.56
N PRO A 134 2.63 -6.92 0.74
CA PRO A 134 3.56 -7.43 1.75
C PRO A 134 4.16 -8.79 1.40
N THR A 135 3.39 -9.66 0.73
CA THR A 135 3.84 -11.02 0.36
C THR A 135 4.93 -11.05 -0.70
N VAL A 136 5.24 -9.92 -1.36
CA VAL A 136 6.43 -9.80 -2.23
C VAL A 136 7.72 -9.97 -1.44
N GLN A 137 7.73 -9.61 -0.15
CA GLN A 137 8.85 -9.81 0.77
C GLN A 137 8.53 -10.92 1.78
N PHE A 138 8.09 -12.09 1.28
CA PHE A 138 7.48 -13.15 2.08
C PHE A 138 8.30 -13.58 3.31
N ASP A 139 9.58 -13.90 3.14
CA ASP A 139 10.42 -14.41 4.25
C ASP A 139 10.57 -13.35 5.35
N PHE A 140 10.72 -12.08 4.96
CA PHE A 140 10.77 -10.96 5.90
C PHE A 140 9.41 -10.73 6.58
N LEU A 141 8.31 -10.81 5.83
CA LEU A 141 6.95 -10.68 6.34
C LEU A 141 6.67 -11.74 7.42
N MET A 142 6.99 -13.01 7.15
CA MET A 142 6.75 -14.10 8.08
C MET A 142 7.55 -13.94 9.37
N GLU A 143 8.82 -13.52 9.27
CA GLU A 143 9.65 -13.25 10.45
C GLU A 143 9.10 -12.06 11.27
N LEU A 144 8.68 -10.99 10.60
CA LEU A 144 8.07 -9.83 11.25
C LEU A 144 6.76 -10.21 11.98
N LEU A 145 5.88 -10.98 11.33
CA LEU A 145 4.64 -11.46 11.94
C LEU A 145 4.92 -12.35 13.15
N ARG A 146 5.91 -13.25 13.05
CA ARG A 146 6.34 -14.12 14.16
C ARG A 146 6.80 -13.29 15.36
N LEU A 147 7.64 -12.28 15.14
CA LEU A 147 8.14 -11.40 16.20
C LEU A 147 7.01 -10.56 16.82
N CYS A 148 6.12 -9.98 16.01
CA CYS A 148 4.93 -9.27 16.48
C CYS A 148 4.06 -10.16 17.38
N LYS A 149 3.76 -11.39 16.94
CA LYS A 149 2.99 -12.36 17.73
C LYS A 149 3.68 -12.75 19.03
N SER A 150 4.99 -13.01 18.99
CA SER A 150 5.76 -13.31 20.20
C SER A 150 5.77 -12.16 21.22
N SER A 151 5.56 -10.92 20.74
CA SER A 151 5.45 -9.73 21.58
C SER A 151 4.02 -9.46 22.09
N GLY A 152 3.06 -10.34 21.76
CA GLY A 152 1.66 -10.22 22.14
C GLY A 152 0.87 -9.18 21.35
N LEU A 153 1.33 -8.80 20.14
CA LEU A 153 0.65 -7.83 19.30
C LEU A 153 -0.40 -8.51 18.40
N HIS A 154 -1.58 -7.92 18.29
CA HIS A 154 -2.56 -8.31 17.28
C HIS A 154 -2.04 -7.93 15.88
N THR A 155 -2.02 -8.91 14.99
CA THR A 155 -1.48 -8.78 13.62
C THR A 155 -2.60 -8.62 12.60
N CYS A 156 -2.52 -7.55 11.82
CA CYS A 156 -3.39 -7.27 10.69
C CYS A 156 -2.53 -7.21 9.42
N ILE A 157 -3.05 -7.69 8.29
CA ILE A 157 -2.41 -7.52 6.99
C ILE A 157 -3.35 -6.87 6.01
N GLU A 158 -2.85 -5.89 5.26
CA GLU A 158 -3.51 -5.35 4.08
C GLU A 158 -2.87 -5.98 2.85
N THR A 159 -3.66 -6.69 2.04
CA THR A 159 -3.17 -7.45 0.89
C THR A 159 -4.14 -7.34 -0.28
N ASN A 160 -3.58 -7.36 -1.48
CA ASN A 160 -4.37 -7.46 -2.70
C ASN A 160 -4.90 -8.87 -2.98
N GLY A 161 -4.49 -9.87 -2.19
CA GLY A 161 -5.01 -11.24 -2.27
C GLY A 161 -4.46 -12.09 -3.41
N ILE A 162 -3.61 -11.55 -4.30
CA ILE A 162 -3.01 -12.29 -5.41
C ILE A 162 -1.71 -12.93 -4.92
N VAL A 163 -1.85 -14.05 -4.20
CA VAL A 163 -0.77 -14.76 -3.53
C VAL A 163 -0.85 -16.24 -3.87
N ALA A 164 0.29 -16.91 -4.05
CA ALA A 164 0.35 -18.35 -4.25
C ALA A 164 -0.29 -19.08 -3.05
N GLY A 165 -1.06 -20.14 -3.32
CA GLY A 165 -1.94 -20.74 -2.31
C GLY A 165 -1.19 -21.38 -1.14
N ASP A 166 -0.01 -21.96 -1.36
CA ASP A 166 0.88 -22.46 -0.30
C ASP A 166 1.34 -21.34 0.63
N LYS A 167 1.89 -20.26 0.07
CA LYS A 167 2.31 -19.07 0.82
C LYS A 167 1.14 -18.41 1.56
N PHE A 168 -0.02 -18.35 0.93
CA PHE A 168 -1.20 -17.72 1.53
C PHE A 168 -1.75 -18.52 2.72
N ARG A 169 -1.68 -19.86 2.67
CA ARG A 169 -2.03 -20.72 3.80
C ARG A 169 -1.11 -20.48 4.99
N GLU A 170 0.20 -20.47 4.77
CA GLU A 170 1.18 -20.17 5.80
C GLU A 170 0.96 -18.77 6.41
N LEU A 171 0.69 -17.78 5.56
CA LEU A 171 0.36 -16.42 6.01
C LEU A 171 -0.89 -16.38 6.91
N ALA A 172 -1.94 -17.14 6.57
CA ALA A 172 -3.18 -17.18 7.35
C ALA A 172 -2.99 -17.70 8.77
N GLU A 173 -2.03 -18.59 9.02
CA GLU A 173 -1.70 -19.05 10.37
C GLU A 173 -1.08 -17.94 11.21
N ALA A 174 -0.26 -17.09 10.59
CA ALA A 174 0.48 -16.01 11.23
C ALA A 174 -0.31 -14.70 11.39
N VAL A 175 -1.49 -14.56 10.79
CA VAL A 175 -2.30 -13.32 10.80
C VAL A 175 -3.60 -13.49 11.58
N ASP A 176 -3.99 -12.45 12.31
CA ASP A 176 -5.22 -12.43 13.10
C ASP A 176 -6.39 -11.78 12.34
N LEU A 177 -6.12 -10.77 11.51
CA LEU A 177 -7.12 -10.09 10.67
C LEU A 177 -6.58 -9.78 9.26
N PHE A 178 -7.41 -10.01 8.24
CA PHE A 178 -7.12 -9.62 6.87
C PHE A 178 -7.94 -8.40 6.45
N LEU A 179 -7.28 -7.36 5.95
CA LEU A 179 -7.88 -6.36 5.08
C LEU A 179 -7.62 -6.80 3.64
N LEU A 180 -8.61 -7.42 3.02
CA LEU A 180 -8.48 -8.00 1.69
C LEU A 180 -9.07 -7.06 0.64
N ASP A 181 -8.26 -6.63 -0.32
CA ASP A 181 -8.75 -5.79 -1.40
C ASP A 181 -9.55 -6.58 -2.44
N TYR A 182 -10.74 -6.10 -2.77
CA TYR A 182 -11.52 -6.51 -3.93
C TYR A 182 -11.67 -5.34 -4.90
N LYS A 183 -10.85 -5.34 -5.95
CA LYS A 183 -10.63 -4.14 -6.78
C LYS A 183 -11.53 -4.04 -8.00
N ALA A 184 -12.05 -5.16 -8.50
CA ALA A 184 -12.93 -5.18 -9.67
C ALA A 184 -13.60 -6.55 -9.82
N THR A 185 -14.83 -6.55 -10.36
CA THR A 185 -15.54 -7.77 -10.75
C THR A 185 -15.12 -8.22 -12.15
N GLY A 186 -14.85 -9.52 -12.28
CA GLY A 186 -14.48 -10.17 -13.55
C GLY A 186 -12.99 -10.09 -13.87
N ALA A 187 -12.44 -11.21 -14.34
CA ALA A 187 -11.02 -11.37 -14.65
C ALA A 187 -10.49 -10.30 -15.61
N LYS A 188 -11.19 -10.09 -16.74
CA LYS A 188 -10.82 -9.11 -17.77
C LYS A 188 -10.76 -7.69 -17.22
N LYS A 189 -11.81 -7.25 -16.49
CA LYS A 189 -11.86 -5.90 -15.93
C LYS A 189 -10.78 -5.71 -14.86
N HIS A 190 -10.55 -6.70 -14.02
CA HIS A 190 -9.49 -6.65 -13.03
C HIS A 190 -8.09 -6.56 -13.68
N GLU A 191 -7.86 -7.29 -14.77
CA GLU A 191 -6.61 -7.23 -15.53
C GLU A 191 -6.41 -5.87 -16.20
N GLU A 192 -7.45 -5.31 -16.84
CA GLU A 192 -7.41 -3.96 -17.41
C GLU A 192 -7.02 -2.89 -16.37
N LEU A 193 -7.51 -3.04 -15.14
CA LEU A 193 -7.36 -2.04 -14.07
C LEU A 193 -6.10 -2.22 -13.20
N THR A 194 -5.55 -3.43 -13.13
CA THR A 194 -4.46 -3.77 -12.19
C THR A 194 -3.30 -4.52 -12.83
N GLY A 195 -3.45 -4.98 -14.08
CA GLY A 195 -2.49 -5.83 -14.79
C GLY A 195 -2.53 -7.31 -14.40
N HIS A 196 -3.46 -7.73 -13.54
CA HIS A 196 -3.64 -9.13 -13.14
C HIS A 196 -5.11 -9.49 -13.06
N THR A 197 -5.45 -10.75 -13.19
CA THR A 197 -6.82 -11.26 -12.97
C THR A 197 -7.10 -11.49 -11.48
N ASN A 198 -8.36 -11.70 -11.09
CA ASN A 198 -8.80 -11.77 -9.68
C ASN A 198 -9.10 -13.19 -9.16
N GLU A 199 -8.79 -14.25 -9.89
CA GLU A 199 -9.11 -15.63 -9.48
C GLU A 199 -8.43 -15.97 -8.15
N LYS A 200 -7.17 -15.55 -7.98
CA LYS A 200 -6.44 -15.77 -6.72
C LYS A 200 -7.07 -15.06 -5.53
N VAL A 201 -7.68 -13.89 -5.72
CA VAL A 201 -8.39 -13.17 -4.66
C VAL A 201 -9.57 -14.02 -4.16
N GLN A 202 -10.35 -14.58 -5.08
CA GLN A 202 -11.50 -15.43 -4.74
C GLN A 202 -11.07 -16.77 -4.12
N GLU A 203 -10.03 -17.42 -4.67
CA GLU A 203 -9.48 -18.67 -4.11
C GLU A 203 -8.99 -18.46 -2.66
N ASN A 204 -8.25 -17.39 -2.43
CA ASN A 204 -7.67 -17.07 -1.14
C ASN A 204 -8.76 -16.64 -0.13
N LEU A 205 -9.77 -15.87 -0.54
CA LEU A 205 -10.93 -15.57 0.29
C LEU A 205 -11.70 -16.83 0.69
N SER A 206 -11.91 -17.75 -0.26
CA SER A 206 -12.57 -19.04 0.00
C SER A 206 -11.78 -19.86 1.03
N TYR A 207 -10.44 -19.84 0.94
CA TYR A 207 -9.60 -20.49 1.93
C TYR A 207 -9.73 -19.83 3.30
N LEU A 208 -9.65 -18.50 3.42
CA LEU A 208 -9.85 -17.79 4.70
C LEU A 208 -11.20 -18.15 5.34
N ALA A 209 -12.25 -18.28 4.53
CA ALA A 209 -13.56 -18.71 5.01
C ALA A 209 -13.54 -20.14 5.56
N SER A 210 -12.83 -21.06 4.90
CA SER A 210 -12.72 -22.47 5.33
C SER A 210 -12.00 -22.65 6.68
N VAL A 211 -11.17 -21.68 7.08
CA VAL A 211 -10.43 -21.67 8.35
C VAL A 211 -10.95 -20.60 9.33
N ASP A 212 -12.14 -20.03 9.08
CA ASP A 212 -12.80 -18.96 9.86
C ASP A 212 -11.88 -17.77 10.20
N LYS A 213 -11.03 -17.36 9.25
CA LYS A 213 -10.16 -16.19 9.42
C LYS A 213 -10.93 -14.91 9.12
N PRO A 214 -10.98 -13.93 10.04
CA PRO A 214 -11.77 -12.73 9.85
C PRO A 214 -11.21 -11.85 8.73
N VAL A 215 -12.13 -11.29 7.95
CA VAL A 215 -11.83 -10.44 6.80
C VAL A 215 -12.61 -9.12 6.92
N ILE A 216 -11.94 -8.01 6.67
CA ILE A 216 -12.57 -6.77 6.23
C ILE A 216 -12.32 -6.66 4.73
N LEU A 217 -13.38 -6.73 3.94
CA LEU A 217 -13.28 -6.64 2.49
C LEU A 217 -13.20 -5.16 2.09
N ARG A 218 -12.07 -4.73 1.55
CA ARG A 218 -11.86 -3.35 1.09
C ARG A 218 -12.12 -3.26 -0.39
N CYS A 219 -13.03 -2.37 -0.79
CA CYS A 219 -13.44 -2.23 -2.17
C CYS A 219 -13.10 -0.81 -2.65
N PRO A 220 -11.92 -0.58 -3.25
CA PRO A 220 -11.66 0.65 -3.98
C PRO A 220 -12.70 0.87 -5.07
N VAL A 221 -13.38 2.01 -5.07
CA VAL A 221 -14.34 2.38 -6.11
C VAL A 221 -13.89 3.67 -6.80
N ILE A 222 -13.70 3.57 -8.11
CA ILE A 222 -13.12 4.59 -8.97
C ILE A 222 -14.19 4.95 -10.02
N PRO A 223 -14.67 6.20 -10.04
CA PRO A 223 -15.72 6.63 -10.97
C PRO A 223 -15.41 6.27 -12.43
N GLY A 224 -16.39 5.70 -13.11
CA GLY A 224 -16.30 5.29 -14.52
C GLY A 224 -15.43 4.06 -14.79
N LEU A 225 -14.77 3.47 -13.79
CA LEU A 225 -13.91 2.30 -13.98
C LEU A 225 -14.54 1.01 -13.43
N ASN A 226 -14.99 1.04 -12.17
CA ASN A 226 -15.54 -0.12 -11.48
C ASN A 226 -16.77 0.21 -10.61
N ASP A 227 -17.35 1.40 -10.74
CA ASP A 227 -18.56 1.86 -10.04
C ASP A 227 -19.87 1.33 -10.68
N THR A 228 -19.88 0.06 -11.08
CA THR A 228 -21.00 -0.58 -11.79
C THR A 228 -21.91 -1.36 -10.84
N GLU A 229 -23.19 -1.52 -11.19
CA GLU A 229 -24.11 -2.37 -10.41
C GLU A 229 -23.65 -3.84 -10.35
N GLU A 230 -23.01 -4.33 -11.41
CA GLU A 230 -22.37 -5.65 -11.41
C GLU A 230 -21.31 -5.77 -10.31
N HIS A 231 -20.48 -4.73 -10.13
CA HIS A 231 -19.47 -4.72 -9.09
C HIS A 231 -20.10 -4.73 -7.69
N PHE A 232 -21.04 -3.82 -7.42
CA PHE A 232 -21.73 -3.75 -6.13
C PHE A 232 -22.53 -5.01 -5.81
N SER A 233 -23.23 -5.58 -6.79
CA SER A 233 -23.99 -6.83 -6.60
C SER A 233 -23.08 -8.02 -6.28
N THR A 234 -21.89 -8.09 -6.88
CA THR A 234 -20.90 -9.13 -6.54
C THR A 234 -20.38 -8.97 -5.12
N ILE A 235 -20.13 -7.74 -4.68
CA ILE A 235 -19.75 -7.45 -3.28
C ILE A 235 -20.82 -7.94 -2.31
N ARG A 236 -22.12 -7.67 -2.60
CA ARG A 236 -23.24 -8.18 -1.79
C ARG A 236 -23.26 -9.70 -1.75
N GLN A 237 -23.07 -10.35 -2.90
CA GLN A 237 -23.03 -11.82 -2.98
C GLN A 237 -21.88 -12.40 -2.16
N TRP A 238 -20.68 -11.81 -2.22
CA TRP A 238 -19.53 -12.27 -1.43
C TRP A 238 -19.78 -12.12 0.08
N LYS A 239 -20.34 -10.99 0.52
CA LYS A 239 -20.74 -10.78 1.92
C LYS A 239 -21.73 -11.85 2.41
N GLN A 240 -22.65 -12.29 1.56
CA GLN A 240 -23.60 -13.36 1.89
C GLN A 240 -22.96 -14.76 1.89
N LEU A 241 -22.04 -15.00 0.94
CA LEU A 241 -21.40 -16.30 0.74
C LEU A 241 -20.31 -16.61 1.78
N TYR A 242 -19.63 -15.58 2.29
CA TYR A 242 -18.46 -15.72 3.18
C TYR A 242 -18.73 -15.08 4.55
N PRO A 243 -19.23 -15.86 5.55
CA PRO A 243 -19.56 -15.35 6.89
C PRO A 243 -18.37 -14.77 7.67
N ASN A 244 -17.14 -15.12 7.28
CA ASN A 244 -15.92 -14.59 7.88
C ASN A 244 -15.62 -13.14 7.44
N ILE A 245 -16.31 -12.61 6.41
CA ILE A 245 -16.31 -11.18 6.09
C ILE A 245 -17.10 -10.45 7.17
N ARG A 246 -16.37 -9.79 8.08
CA ARG A 246 -16.93 -9.07 9.23
C ARG A 246 -17.43 -7.68 8.86
N GLN A 247 -16.83 -7.09 7.83
CA GLN A 247 -17.16 -5.75 7.34
C GLN A 247 -16.78 -5.63 5.86
N VAL A 248 -17.48 -4.76 5.15
CA VAL A 248 -17.13 -4.33 3.80
C VAL A 248 -16.92 -2.82 3.83
N GLU A 249 -15.82 -2.33 3.26
CA GLU A 249 -15.46 -0.91 3.22
C GLU A 249 -15.41 -0.42 1.77
N ILE A 250 -16.22 0.58 1.42
CA ILE A 250 -16.05 1.31 0.16
C ILE A 250 -14.92 2.33 0.34
N MET A 251 -13.85 2.18 -0.44
CA MET A 251 -12.76 3.14 -0.50
C MET A 251 -12.91 4.00 -1.75
N ALA A 252 -13.56 5.15 -1.58
CA ALA A 252 -13.77 6.08 -2.68
C ALA A 252 -12.43 6.68 -3.15
N TYR A 253 -12.30 6.85 -4.46
CA TYR A 253 -11.11 7.45 -5.07
C TYR A 253 -10.79 8.84 -4.50
N HIS A 254 -9.49 9.10 -4.31
CA HIS A 254 -8.96 10.41 -3.99
C HIS A 254 -7.62 10.66 -4.69
N SER A 255 -7.30 11.92 -4.96
CA SER A 255 -6.15 12.36 -5.75
C SER A 255 -4.84 12.47 -4.96
N LEU A 256 -4.82 12.17 -3.66
CA LEU A 256 -3.63 12.29 -2.80
C LEU A 256 -2.39 11.54 -3.32
N GLY A 257 -2.59 10.46 -4.10
CA GLY A 257 -1.49 9.70 -4.72
C GLY A 257 -0.78 10.43 -5.86
N LYS A 258 -1.42 11.40 -6.52
CA LYS A 258 -0.92 12.04 -7.77
C LYS A 258 0.48 12.62 -7.63
N THR A 259 0.74 13.29 -6.51
CA THR A 259 2.03 13.95 -6.24
C THR A 259 3.19 12.95 -6.11
N LYS A 260 2.94 11.74 -5.60
CA LYS A 260 3.96 10.71 -5.48
C LYS A 260 4.42 10.19 -6.84
N TRP A 261 3.49 10.03 -7.80
CA TRP A 261 3.82 9.63 -9.18
C TRP A 261 4.77 10.64 -9.83
N ASP A 262 4.41 11.93 -9.79
CA ASP A 262 5.26 13.01 -10.32
C ASP A 262 6.64 13.02 -9.65
N SER A 263 6.68 12.87 -8.32
CA SER A 263 7.94 12.87 -7.56
C SER A 263 8.90 11.73 -7.93
N LEU A 264 8.37 10.65 -8.51
CA LEU A 264 9.14 9.49 -8.98
C LEU A 264 9.43 9.55 -10.49
N GLY A 265 9.06 10.64 -11.15
CA GLY A 265 9.16 10.79 -12.60
C GLY A 265 8.26 9.82 -13.36
N LYS A 266 7.07 9.52 -12.83
CA LYS A 266 6.10 8.59 -13.44
C LYS A 266 4.84 9.33 -13.85
N ASP A 267 4.29 8.94 -14.99
CA ASP A 267 3.01 9.46 -15.47
C ASP A 267 1.84 8.76 -14.76
N TYR A 268 0.90 9.56 -14.26
CA TYR A 268 -0.33 9.07 -13.65
C TYR A 268 -1.49 9.14 -14.64
N SER A 269 -2.09 7.99 -14.96
CA SER A 269 -3.12 7.88 -16.00
C SER A 269 -4.45 8.55 -15.63
N LEU A 270 -4.77 8.66 -14.33
CA LEU A 270 -6.02 9.26 -13.82
C LEU A 270 -5.83 10.72 -13.37
N LYS A 271 -4.90 11.45 -13.99
CA LYS A 271 -4.56 12.84 -13.63
C LYS A 271 -5.75 13.79 -13.64
N GLU A 272 -6.71 13.60 -14.56
CA GLU A 272 -7.90 14.44 -14.69
C GLU A 272 -9.06 13.98 -13.78
N LEU A 273 -8.95 12.83 -13.11
CA LEU A 273 -10.02 12.33 -12.26
C LEU A 273 -10.04 13.10 -10.92
N GLU A 274 -11.20 13.66 -10.60
CA GLU A 274 -11.44 14.42 -9.36
C GLU A 274 -11.76 13.52 -8.17
N ASP A 275 -11.63 14.08 -6.97
CA ASP A 275 -11.96 13.39 -5.72
C ASP A 275 -13.45 13.08 -5.67
N VAL A 276 -13.78 11.90 -5.14
CA VAL A 276 -15.18 11.52 -4.94
C VAL A 276 -15.74 12.24 -3.71
N ASP A 277 -16.87 12.92 -3.88
CA ASP A 277 -17.54 13.58 -2.76
C ASP A 277 -18.21 12.58 -1.80
N ALA A 278 -18.48 13.04 -0.58
CA ALA A 278 -19.06 12.20 0.48
C ALA A 278 -20.48 11.70 0.15
N SER A 279 -21.23 12.41 -0.68
CA SER A 279 -22.60 12.02 -1.06
C SER A 279 -22.59 10.83 -2.01
N LEU A 280 -21.70 10.83 -3.00
CA LEU A 280 -21.54 9.72 -3.93
C LEU A 280 -20.97 8.48 -3.23
N LYS A 281 -19.99 8.66 -2.34
CA LYS A 281 -19.48 7.56 -1.51
C LYS A 281 -20.62 6.90 -0.71
N LYS A 282 -21.47 7.70 -0.06
CA LYS A 282 -22.62 7.20 0.69
C LYS A 282 -23.60 6.42 -0.18
N GLN A 283 -23.87 6.89 -1.40
CA GLN A 283 -24.71 6.15 -2.36
C GLN A 283 -24.10 4.77 -2.70
N TRP A 284 -22.78 4.66 -2.85
CA TRP A 284 -22.13 3.37 -3.06
C TRP A 284 -22.18 2.46 -1.83
N GLU A 285 -22.04 3.02 -0.63
CA GLU A 285 -22.20 2.29 0.62
C GLU A 285 -23.62 1.70 0.73
N GLU A 286 -24.65 2.46 0.37
CA GLU A 286 -26.06 1.99 0.33
C GLU A 286 -26.27 0.83 -0.67
N LYS A 287 -25.50 0.80 -1.77
CA LYS A 287 -25.55 -0.29 -2.75
C LYS A 287 -24.97 -1.61 -2.24
N ILE A 288 -24.21 -1.65 -1.16
CA ILE A 288 -23.59 -2.89 -0.65
C ILE A 288 -24.16 -3.37 0.68
N LEU A 289 -25.21 -2.70 1.18
CA LEU A 289 -25.93 -3.10 2.38
C LEU A 289 -26.56 -4.49 2.22
#